data_AF-A0A0N0KSN0-F1
#
_entry.id   AF-A0A0N0KSN0-F1
#
_cell.length_a   1.000
_cell.length_b   1.000
_cell.length_c   1.000
_cell.angle_alpha   90.00
_cell.angle_beta   90.00
_cell.angle_gamma   90.00
#
_symmetry.space_group_name_H-M   'P 1'
#
loop_
_entity.id
_entity.type
_entity.pdbx_description
1 polymer ?
#
loop_
_entity_poly.entity_id
_entity_poly.type
_entity_poly.pdbx_seq_one_letter_code
_entity_poly.pdbx_strand_id
1 'polypeptide(L)'
;MLTQRCQTTEAGYTMTAEAVFVGADLLIVLTGGDVPHLGTVTAVADDMATETIRFHSHHGRYHKDDVLSTIIAEIIKEALPGHCLITAGIHVNDISDEQIKASANMAKDLGHQLLQWLQTTEISMPDTVYTRYRQTFTD
;
A
#
# COMPACT_ATOMS: atom_id res chain seq x y z
N MET A 1 -5.48 9.29 14.17
CA MET A 1 -5.11 7.94 13.69
C MET A 1 -3.60 7.87 13.73
N LEU A 2 -3.04 6.73 14.07
CA LEU A 2 -1.59 6.55 14.10
C LEU A 2 -1.08 6.46 12.66
N THR A 3 -0.06 7.25 12.32
CA THR A 3 0.43 7.39 10.95
C THR A 3 1.95 7.27 10.88
N GLN A 4 2.45 6.79 9.76
CA GLN A 4 3.87 6.78 9.43
C GLN A 4 4.07 7.22 7.99
N ARG A 5 5.09 8.05 7.77
CA ARG A 5 5.53 8.45 6.43
C ARG A 5 6.93 7.90 6.20
N CYS A 6 7.08 7.06 5.18
CA CYS A 6 8.35 6.50 4.73
C CYS A 6 8.68 7.09 3.36
N GLN A 7 9.95 7.36 3.11
CA GLN A 7 10.42 7.92 1.83
C GLN A 7 11.73 7.28 1.41
N THR A 8 11.94 7.19 0.11
CA THR A 8 13.21 6.79 -0.49
C THR A 8 13.40 7.52 -1.81
N THR A 9 14.66 7.76 -2.19
CA THR A 9 15.04 8.46 -3.42
C THR A 9 16.14 7.68 -4.12
N GLU A 10 15.89 7.32 -5.37
CA GLU A 10 16.85 6.61 -6.22
C GLU A 10 16.62 7.06 -7.68
N ALA A 11 17.67 7.00 -8.52
CA ALA A 11 17.60 7.40 -9.93
C ALA A 11 16.95 8.78 -10.20
N GLY A 12 17.11 9.71 -9.26
CA GLY A 12 16.68 11.11 -9.39
C GLY A 12 15.21 11.40 -9.08
N TYR A 13 14.43 10.47 -8.52
CA TYR A 13 13.06 10.73 -8.07
C TYR A 13 12.77 10.08 -6.71
N THR A 14 11.72 10.55 -6.05
CA THR A 14 11.31 10.09 -4.71
C THR A 14 10.00 9.32 -4.79
N MET A 15 9.92 8.22 -4.03
CA MET A 15 8.66 7.56 -3.69
C MET A 15 8.37 7.74 -2.20
N THR A 16 7.09 7.83 -1.87
CA THR A 16 6.58 8.00 -0.51
C THR A 16 5.50 6.95 -0.25
N ALA A 17 5.59 6.27 0.90
CA ALA A 17 4.49 5.49 1.45
C ALA A 17 3.94 6.21 2.70
N GLU A 18 2.69 6.62 2.65
CA GLU A 18 1.97 7.17 3.81
C GLU A 18 1.02 6.11 4.36
N ALA A 19 1.35 5.60 5.53
CA ALA A 19 0.61 4.58 6.24
C ALA A 19 -0.26 5.22 7.33
N VAL A 20 -1.51 4.79 7.44
CA VAL A 20 -2.44 5.18 8.50
C VAL A 20 -3.20 3.97 9.01
N PHE A 21 -3.22 3.79 10.33
CA PHE A 21 -4.09 2.81 10.96
C PHE A 21 -5.55 3.27 10.97
N VAL A 22 -6.44 2.42 10.47
CA VAL A 22 -7.90 2.55 10.50
C VAL A 22 -8.43 1.44 11.42
N GLY A 23 -8.46 1.70 12.72
CA GLY A 23 -8.57 0.58 13.68
C GLY A 23 -7.32 -0.30 13.57
N ALA A 24 -7.50 -1.63 13.61
CA ALA A 24 -6.40 -2.57 13.40
C ALA A 24 -5.97 -2.68 11.92
N ASP A 25 -6.78 -2.19 10.98
CA ASP A 25 -6.46 -2.24 9.56
C ASP A 25 -5.50 -1.12 9.16
N LEU A 26 -4.79 -1.31 8.05
CA LEU A 26 -3.81 -0.36 7.54
C LEU A 26 -4.20 0.15 6.15
N LEU A 27 -4.18 1.46 5.97
CA LEU A 27 -4.21 2.08 4.64
C LEU A 27 -2.83 2.63 4.32
N ILE A 28 -2.30 2.27 3.15
CA ILE A 28 -1.04 2.77 2.62
C ILE A 28 -1.31 3.51 1.31
N VAL A 29 -0.86 4.76 1.25
CA VAL A 29 -0.87 5.58 0.03
C VAL A 29 0.55 5.65 -0.51
N LEU A 30 0.83 4.89 -1.57
CA LEU A 30 2.10 4.87 -2.28
C LEU A 30 2.06 5.82 -3.48
N THR A 31 2.88 6.86 -3.43
CA THR A 31 2.94 7.91 -4.46
C THR A 31 4.39 8.25 -4.81
N GLY A 32 4.63 8.85 -5.96
CA GLY A 32 5.97 9.29 -6.33
C GLY A 32 6.07 9.85 -7.73
N GLY A 33 7.27 10.32 -8.06
CA GLY A 33 7.57 10.97 -9.34
C GLY A 33 7.02 12.38 -9.43
N ASP A 34 6.73 12.81 -10.65
CA ASP A 34 6.36 14.17 -11.01
C ASP A 34 4.85 14.42 -10.92
N VAL A 35 4.03 13.43 -11.26
CA VAL A 35 2.55 13.58 -11.33
C VAL A 35 1.83 12.39 -10.70
N PRO A 36 1.92 12.21 -9.36
CA PRO A 36 1.26 11.08 -8.70
C PRO A 36 -0.24 11.01 -9.01
N HIS A 37 -0.77 9.79 -9.13
CA HIS A 37 -2.17 9.50 -9.44
C HIS A 37 -2.68 8.31 -8.61
N LEU A 38 -3.90 7.83 -8.87
CA LEU A 38 -4.39 6.55 -8.36
C LEU A 38 -4.41 5.56 -9.50
N GLY A 39 -3.43 4.66 -9.53
CA GLY A 39 -3.25 3.68 -10.60
C GLY A 39 -3.82 2.31 -10.24
N THR A 40 -3.57 1.86 -9.01
CA THR A 40 -3.99 0.54 -8.53
C THR A 40 -4.42 0.58 -7.07
N VAL A 41 -5.19 -0.44 -6.68
CA VAL A 41 -5.59 -0.71 -5.30
C VAL A 41 -5.35 -2.18 -5.01
N THR A 42 -4.48 -2.49 -4.07
CA THR A 42 -4.13 -3.86 -3.65
C THR A 42 -4.69 -4.12 -2.26
N ALA A 43 -5.51 -5.16 -2.12
CA ALA A 43 -6.07 -5.61 -0.86
C ALA A 43 -5.28 -6.82 -0.33
N VAL A 44 -4.92 -6.77 0.96
CA VAL A 44 -4.16 -7.80 1.66
C VAL A 44 -4.92 -8.20 2.92
N ALA A 45 -5.15 -9.51 3.08
CA ALA A 45 -5.78 -10.10 4.24
C ALA A 45 -5.26 -11.53 4.45
N ASP A 46 -5.52 -12.09 5.64
CA ASP A 46 -5.08 -13.42 6.03
C ASP A 46 -5.99 -14.54 5.50
N ASP A 47 -7.27 -14.23 5.29
CA ASP A 47 -8.32 -15.17 4.89
C ASP A 47 -8.63 -15.16 3.39
N MET A 48 -7.95 -14.32 2.60
CA MET A 48 -8.05 -14.30 1.15
C MET A 48 -6.69 -14.11 0.47
N ALA A 49 -6.64 -14.47 -0.81
CA ALA A 49 -5.50 -14.14 -1.64
C ALA A 49 -5.40 -12.62 -1.82
N THR A 50 -4.17 -12.11 -1.96
CA THR A 50 -3.95 -10.71 -2.31
C THR A 50 -4.61 -10.42 -3.66
N GLU A 51 -5.51 -9.45 -3.71
CA GLU A 51 -6.21 -9.04 -4.92
C GLU A 51 -5.84 -7.61 -5.30
N THR A 52 -5.83 -7.31 -6.60
CA THR A 52 -5.51 -5.97 -7.08
C THR A 52 -6.46 -5.52 -8.18
N ILE A 53 -7.04 -4.34 -7.99
CA ILE A 53 -7.76 -3.60 -9.02
C ILE A 53 -6.78 -2.65 -9.68
N ARG A 54 -6.77 -2.65 -11.02
CA ARG A 54 -5.96 -1.74 -11.83
C ARG A 54 -6.88 -0.78 -12.57
N PHE A 55 -6.67 0.52 -12.40
CA PHE A 55 -7.43 1.53 -13.12
C PHE A 55 -6.92 1.70 -14.55
N HIS A 56 -7.79 2.20 -15.43
CA HIS A 56 -7.43 2.51 -16.81
C HIS A 56 -6.39 3.63 -16.86
N SER A 57 -5.40 3.43 -17.72
CA SER A 57 -4.40 4.40 -18.10
C SER A 57 -4.69 4.92 -19.52
N HIS A 58 -3.74 5.63 -20.13
CA HIS A 58 -3.86 6.12 -21.49
C HIS A 58 -3.95 4.99 -22.51
N HIS A 59 -4.65 5.26 -23.62
CA HIS A 59 -4.74 4.38 -24.78
C HIS A 59 -5.31 2.98 -24.48
N GLY A 60 -6.27 2.89 -23.54
CA GLY A 60 -6.94 1.63 -23.20
C GLY A 60 -6.07 0.63 -22.45
N ARG A 61 -4.88 1.05 -21.98
CA ARG A 61 -4.03 0.24 -21.09
C ARG A 61 -4.50 0.33 -19.65
N TYR A 62 -3.89 -0.49 -18.79
CA TYR A 62 -4.01 -0.40 -17.34
C TYR A 62 -2.71 0.10 -16.72
N HIS A 63 -2.84 0.82 -15.61
CA HIS A 63 -1.73 1.18 -14.75
C HIS A 63 -0.99 -0.06 -14.24
N LYS A 64 0.32 0.06 -13.96
CA LYS A 64 1.20 -1.05 -13.56
C LYS A 64 1.77 -0.88 -12.15
N ASP A 65 1.21 0.06 -11.40
CA ASP A 65 1.64 0.39 -10.04
C ASP A 65 1.44 -0.80 -9.06
N ASP A 66 0.64 -1.79 -9.45
CA ASP A 66 0.41 -3.06 -8.76
C ASP A 66 1.69 -3.86 -8.49
N VAL A 67 2.70 -3.72 -9.35
CA VAL A 67 3.99 -4.37 -9.13
C VAL A 67 4.66 -3.85 -7.85
N LEU A 68 4.56 -2.54 -7.58
CA LEU A 68 5.20 -1.93 -6.42
C LEU A 68 4.40 -2.19 -5.14
N SER A 69 3.07 -2.10 -5.21
CA SER A 69 2.21 -2.42 -4.06
C SER A 69 2.31 -3.90 -3.66
N THR A 70 2.44 -4.82 -4.62
CA THR A 70 2.62 -6.25 -4.34
C THR A 70 3.94 -6.52 -3.60
N ILE A 71 5.05 -5.89 -4.04
CA ILE A 71 6.35 -6.01 -3.35
C ILE A 71 6.23 -5.56 -1.88
N ILE A 72 5.59 -4.42 -1.63
CA ILE A 72 5.38 -3.93 -0.26
C ILE A 72 4.50 -4.90 0.53
N ALA A 73 3.39 -5.36 -0.07
CA ALA A 73 2.46 -6.29 0.55
C ALA A 73 3.16 -7.58 1.00
N GLU A 74 3.98 -8.20 0.15
CA GLU A 74 4.74 -9.41 0.48
C GLU A 74 5.69 -9.21 1.67
N ILE A 75 6.31 -8.03 1.79
CA ILE A 75 7.25 -7.73 2.88
C ILE A 75 6.53 -7.55 4.21
N ILE A 76 5.36 -6.90 4.21
CA ILE A 76 4.69 -6.51 5.46
C ILE A 76 3.62 -7.49 5.93
N LYS A 77 3.14 -8.40 5.06
CA LYS A 77 1.93 -9.21 5.30
C LYS A 77 1.92 -9.88 6.67
N GLU A 78 3.00 -10.57 7.03
CA GLU A 78 3.09 -11.33 8.29
C GLU A 78 3.16 -10.45 9.55
N ALA A 79 3.36 -9.14 9.40
CA ALA A 79 3.41 -8.18 10.50
C ALA A 79 2.13 -7.33 10.61
N LEU A 80 1.14 -7.56 9.73
CA LEU A 80 -0.11 -6.81 9.78
C LEU A 80 -0.97 -7.28 10.97
N PRO A 81 -1.49 -6.35 11.80
CA PRO A 81 -2.41 -6.69 12.88
C PRO A 81 -3.87 -6.86 12.41
N GLY A 82 -4.15 -6.55 11.14
CA GLY A 82 -5.46 -6.59 10.50
C GLY A 82 -5.30 -6.57 8.97
N HIS A 83 -6.33 -6.16 8.24
CA HIS A 83 -6.28 -6.06 6.79
C HIS A 83 -5.47 -4.85 6.33
N CYS A 84 -4.98 -4.88 5.10
CA CYS A 84 -4.27 -3.75 4.51
C CYS A 84 -4.80 -3.42 3.11
N LEU A 85 -4.96 -2.12 2.85
CA LEU A 85 -5.21 -1.58 1.53
C LEU A 85 -4.05 -0.71 1.09
N ILE A 86 -3.48 -0.99 -0.08
CA ILE A 86 -2.41 -0.19 -0.67
C ILE A 86 -2.96 0.47 -1.94
N THR A 87 -3.10 1.79 -1.93
CA THR A 87 -3.31 2.55 -3.17
C THR A 87 -1.95 2.93 -3.74
N ALA A 88 -1.71 2.67 -5.02
CA ALA A 88 -0.45 3.04 -5.66
C ALA A 88 -0.67 3.83 -6.95
N GLY A 89 0.10 4.91 -7.11
CA GLY A 89 0.22 5.61 -8.39
C GLY A 89 1.46 6.50 -8.44
N ILE A 90 2.40 6.07 -9.29
CA ILE A 90 3.69 6.72 -9.49
C ILE A 90 3.76 7.12 -10.96
N HIS A 91 4.08 8.38 -11.23
CA HIS A 91 4.28 8.87 -12.59
C HIS A 91 5.54 9.70 -12.65
N VAL A 92 6.52 9.23 -13.41
CA VAL A 92 7.73 9.98 -13.75
C VAL A 92 7.65 10.33 -15.23
N ASN A 93 7.84 11.61 -15.56
CA ASN A 93 7.86 12.07 -16.94
C ASN A 93 9.06 11.47 -17.67
N ASP A 94 8.84 10.96 -18.87
CA ASP A 94 9.89 10.34 -19.70
C ASP A 94 10.71 9.27 -18.96
N ILE A 95 10.03 8.45 -18.14
CA ILE A 95 10.66 7.46 -17.26
C ILE A 95 11.66 6.57 -18.01
N SER A 96 12.89 6.50 -17.50
CA SER A 96 13.97 5.70 -18.08
C SER A 96 13.97 4.25 -17.58
N ASP A 97 14.65 3.36 -18.31
CA ASP A 97 14.85 1.97 -17.86
C ASP A 97 15.58 1.87 -16.52
N GLU A 98 16.48 2.82 -16.23
CA GLU A 98 17.17 2.91 -14.94
C GLU A 98 16.18 3.25 -13.82
N GLN A 99 15.30 4.23 -14.05
CA GLN A 99 14.27 4.63 -13.09
C GLN A 99 13.21 3.54 -12.86
N ILE A 100 12.84 2.80 -13.91
CA ILE A 100 11.96 1.62 -13.79
C ILE A 100 12.62 0.52 -12.94
N LYS A 101 13.91 0.28 -13.11
CA LYS A 101 14.62 -0.72 -12.28
C LYS A 101 14.74 -0.26 -10.83
N ALA A 102 15.04 1.03 -10.62
CA ALA A 102 15.10 1.65 -9.30
C ALA A 102 13.77 1.54 -8.54
N SER A 103 12.62 1.67 -9.23
CA SER A 103 11.31 1.66 -8.56
C SER A 103 11.07 0.39 -7.72
N ALA A 104 11.57 -0.76 -8.18
CA ALA A 104 11.44 -2.02 -7.45
C ALA A 104 12.29 -2.06 -6.18
N ASN A 105 13.50 -1.49 -6.21
CA ASN A 105 14.35 -1.36 -5.01
C ASN A 105 13.73 -0.38 -4.02
N MET A 106 13.27 0.77 -4.52
CA MET A 106 12.56 1.76 -3.73
C MET A 106 11.32 1.17 -3.04
N ALA A 107 10.54 0.34 -3.72
CA ALA A 107 9.40 -0.36 -3.11
C ALA A 107 9.84 -1.32 -1.99
N LYS A 108 10.94 -2.05 -2.15
CA LYS A 108 11.50 -2.92 -1.09
C LYS A 108 11.95 -2.11 0.11
N ASP A 109 12.66 -1.01 -0.11
CA ASP A 109 13.14 -0.13 0.95
C ASP A 109 11.98 0.44 1.76
N LEU A 110 10.93 0.91 1.08
CA LEU A 110 9.70 1.38 1.73
C LEU A 110 9.00 0.26 2.49
N GLY A 111 8.91 -0.94 1.90
CA GLY A 111 8.36 -2.13 2.57
C GLY A 111 9.10 -2.46 3.86
N HIS A 112 10.43 -2.40 3.87
CA HIS A 112 11.24 -2.64 5.07
C HIS A 112 11.11 -1.54 6.12
N GLN A 113 11.05 -0.28 5.71
CA GLN A 113 10.78 0.83 6.65
C GLN A 113 9.42 0.68 7.33
N LEU A 114 8.39 0.31 6.54
CA LEU A 114 7.05 0.03 7.06
C LEU A 114 7.04 -1.19 7.99
N LEU A 115 7.70 -2.28 7.60
CA LEU A 115 7.82 -3.48 8.44
C LEU A 115 8.46 -3.15 9.79
N GLN A 116 9.56 -2.39 9.79
CA GLN A 116 10.22 -1.95 11.03
C GLN A 116 9.27 -1.12 11.90
N TRP A 117 8.53 -0.20 11.29
CA TRP A 117 7.52 0.57 12.00
C TRP A 117 6.42 -0.32 12.59
N LEU A 118 5.86 -1.26 11.82
CA LEU A 118 4.85 -2.20 12.31
C LEU A 118 5.34 -3.02 13.51
N GLN A 119 6.58 -3.52 13.45
CA GLN A 119 7.18 -4.33 14.52
C GLN A 119 7.47 -3.55 15.81
N THR A 120 7.60 -2.23 15.73
CA THR A 120 7.95 -1.38 16.87
C THR A 120 6.78 -0.54 17.38
N THR A 121 5.64 -0.65 16.71
CA THR A 121 4.45 0.15 17.02
C THR A 121 3.52 -0.62 17.95
N GLU A 122 3.30 -0.08 19.15
CA GLU A 122 2.27 -0.58 20.04
C GLU A 122 0.90 -0.03 19.62
N ILE A 123 -0.01 -0.92 19.25
CA ILE A 123 -1.36 -0.57 18.82
C ILE A 123 -2.33 -0.96 19.93
N SER A 124 -2.96 0.02 20.56
CA SER A 124 -4.04 -0.22 21.52
C SER A 124 -5.38 0.03 20.84
N MET A 125 -6.20 -1.02 20.72
CA MET A 125 -7.53 -0.95 20.13
C MET A 125 -8.59 -1.29 21.18
N PRO A 126 -9.65 -0.46 21.33
CA PRO A 126 -10.79 -0.81 22.15
C PRO A 126 -11.58 -1.95 21.51
N ASP A 127 -12.11 -2.86 22.32
CA ASP A 127 -12.98 -3.94 21.85
C ASP A 127 -14.25 -3.40 21.18
N THR A 128 -14.67 -4.02 20.08
CA THR A 128 -15.90 -3.67 19.40
C THR A 128 -17.11 -4.05 20.25
N VAL A 129 -17.94 -3.07 20.63
CA VAL A 129 -19.17 -3.32 21.41
C VAL A 129 -20.35 -3.53 20.46
N TYR A 130 -20.71 -4.80 20.20
CA TYR A 130 -21.91 -5.14 19.44
C TYR A 130 -23.13 -5.22 20.35
N THR A 131 -24.05 -4.25 20.27
CA THR A 131 -25.25 -4.24 21.13
C THR A 131 -26.48 -4.94 20.52
N ARG A 132 -26.54 -5.18 19.19
CA ARG A 132 -27.64 -5.91 18.53
C ARG A 132 -27.19 -6.55 17.20
N TYR A 133 -26.99 -7.86 17.17
CA TYR A 133 -26.89 -8.62 15.92
C TYR A 133 -28.29 -9.12 15.53
N ARG A 134 -29.06 -8.32 14.79
CA ARG A 134 -30.28 -8.79 14.10
C ARG A 134 -30.46 -8.05 12.78
N GLN A 135 -29.88 -8.64 11.74
CA GLN A 135 -30.59 -8.96 10.50
C GLN A 135 -29.69 -9.89 9.69
N THR A 136 -30.20 -11.08 9.41
CA THR A 136 -29.64 -12.03 8.46
C THR A 136 -29.61 -11.39 7.09
N PHE A 137 -28.44 -10.96 6.64
CA PHE A 137 -28.17 -10.83 5.21
C PHE A 137 -27.78 -12.23 4.74
N THR A 138 -28.73 -12.90 4.07
CA THR A 138 -28.41 -14.06 3.25
C THR A 138 -27.83 -13.54 1.95
N ASP A 139 -26.60 -13.93 1.64
CA ASP A 139 -25.93 -13.69 0.37
C ASP A 139 -26.74 -14.19 -0.84
#